data_AF-A0A1Y3NW08-F1
#
_entry.id   AF-A0A1Y3NW08-F1
#
_cell.length_a   1.000
_cell.length_b   1.000
_cell.length_c   1.000
_cell.angle_alpha   90.00
_cell.angle_beta   90.00
_cell.angle_gamma   90.00
#
_symmetry.space_group_name_H-M   'P 1'
#
loop_
_entity.id
_entity.type
_entity.pdbx_description
1 polymer ?
#
loop_
_entity_poly.entity_id
_entity_poly.type
_entity_poly.pdbx_seq_one_letter_code
_entity_poly.pdbx_strand_id
1 'polypeptide(L)'
;MFLEVILITSIHIIILLGWVLTDNIKTKKYYTTDLKEYNKCDYPKTKIFSTIFNIIIVFFGSFLAYRIRSVKDDYKERLTIPVYIYIYFIVMTELIESQKDLSIIILDYFNAFGAVVHKHPRHNH
;
A
#
# COMPACT_ATOMS: atom_id res chain seq x y z
N MET A 1 13.35 8.36 -12.18
CA MET A 1 11.93 8.71 -11.94
C MET A 1 10.97 8.04 -12.94
N PHE A 2 10.75 8.55 -14.16
CA PHE A 2 9.73 7.95 -15.07
C PHE A 2 10.04 6.50 -15.47
N LEU A 3 11.30 6.19 -15.77
CA LEU A 3 11.71 4.82 -16.11
C LEU A 3 11.45 3.82 -14.97
N GLU A 4 11.77 4.22 -13.73
CA GLU A 4 11.57 3.38 -12.54
C GLU A 4 10.08 3.14 -12.27
N VAL A 5 9.25 4.18 -12.42
CA VAL A 5 7.79 4.06 -12.26
C VAL A 5 7.20 3.13 -13.32
N ILE A 6 7.63 3.25 -14.58
CA ILE A 6 7.19 2.36 -15.67
C ILE A 6 7.61 0.92 -15.40
N LEU A 7 8.84 0.69 -14.91
CA LEU A 7 9.34 -0.64 -14.58
C LEU A 7 8.56 -1.29 -13.44
N ILE A 8 8.30 -0.56 -12.35
CA ILE A 8 7.53 -1.07 -11.21
C ILE A 8 6.10 -1.38 -11.64
N THR A 9 5.50 -0.51 -12.45
CA THR A 9 4.12 -0.67 -12.93
C THR A 9 3.99 -1.86 -13.87
N SER A 10 4.94 -2.05 -14.79
CA SER A 10 4.91 -3.16 -15.73
C SER A 10 5.03 -4.52 -15.04
N ILE A 11 5.89 -4.64 -14.01
CA ILE A 11 6.00 -5.84 -13.19
C ILE A 11 4.66 -6.20 -12.53
N HIS A 12 3.99 -5.21 -11.92
CA HIS A 12 2.68 -5.44 -11.29
C HIS A 12 1.60 -5.85 -12.30
N ILE A 13 1.60 -5.24 -13.49
CA ILE A 13 0.67 -5.60 -14.57
C ILE A 13 0.87 -7.07 -14.99
N ILE A 14 2.12 -7.51 -15.15
CA ILE A 14 2.42 -8.90 -15.55
C ILE A 14 1.93 -9.88 -14.48
N ILE A 15 2.18 -9.60 -13.20
CA ILE A 15 1.71 -10.44 -12.09
C ILE A 15 0.19 -10.53 -12.08
N LEU A 16 -0.50 -9.40 -12.23
CA LEU A 16 -1.96 -9.33 -12.24
C LEU A 16 -2.56 -10.06 -13.43
N LEU A 17 -2.00 -9.88 -14.63
CA LEU A 17 -2.37 -10.66 -15.81
C LEU A 17 -2.19 -12.16 -15.57
N GLY A 18 -1.09 -12.56 -14.92
CA GLY A 18 -0.86 -13.94 -14.53
C GLY A 18 -1.97 -14.49 -13.62
N TRP A 19 -2.44 -13.72 -12.63
CA TRP A 19 -3.52 -14.14 -11.73
C TRP A 19 -4.88 -14.23 -12.42
N VAL A 20 -5.17 -13.30 -13.34
CA VAL A 20 -6.40 -13.29 -14.13
C VAL A 20 -6.43 -14.49 -15.08
N LEU A 21 -5.34 -14.77 -15.78
CA LEU A 21 -5.25 -15.91 -16.72
C LEU A 21 -5.33 -17.27 -16.02
N THR A 22 -4.89 -17.35 -14.76
CA THR A 22 -4.93 -18.58 -13.96
C THR A 22 -6.20 -18.72 -13.11
N ASP A 23 -7.14 -17.77 -13.24
CA ASP A 23 -8.44 -17.74 -12.54
C ASP A 23 -8.32 -17.92 -11.01
N ASN A 24 -7.23 -17.38 -10.48
CA ASN A 24 -6.81 -17.54 -9.10
C ASN A 24 -7.47 -16.54 -8.14
N ILE A 25 -8.27 -15.60 -8.67
CA ILE A 25 -9.00 -14.60 -7.89
C ILE A 25 -10.46 -15.03 -7.83
N LYS A 26 -10.94 -15.42 -6.64
CA LYS A 26 -12.32 -15.89 -6.45
C LYS A 26 -13.03 -15.08 -5.40
N THR A 27 -14.28 -14.71 -5.62
CA THR A 27 -15.09 -14.05 -4.59
C THR A 27 -15.68 -15.12 -3.66
N LYS A 28 -15.45 -14.99 -2.36
CA LYS A 28 -16.02 -15.86 -1.33
C LYS A 28 -16.87 -15.03 -0.37
N LYS A 29 -17.95 -15.64 0.14
CA LYS A 29 -18.78 -15.05 1.18
C LYS A 29 -18.12 -15.26 2.55
N TYR A 30 -18.08 -14.20 3.34
CA TYR A 30 -17.62 -14.20 4.72
C TYR A 30 -18.68 -13.58 5.62
N TYR A 31 -18.58 -13.83 6.93
CA TYR A 31 -19.46 -13.27 7.94
C TYR A 31 -18.67 -12.36 8.86
N THR A 32 -19.24 -11.21 9.21
CA THR A 32 -18.73 -10.34 10.26
C THR A 32 -19.02 -10.91 11.66
N THR A 33 -18.47 -10.28 12.70
CA THR A 33 -18.75 -10.64 14.10
C THR A 33 -20.23 -10.49 14.48
N ASP A 34 -20.97 -9.63 13.79
CA ASP A 34 -22.43 -9.47 13.89
C ASP A 34 -23.22 -10.31 12.87
N LEU A 35 -22.60 -11.36 12.30
CA LEU A 35 -23.19 -12.32 11.36
C LEU A 35 -23.73 -11.70 10.06
N LYS A 36 -23.25 -10.52 9.66
CA LYS A 36 -23.59 -9.94 8.36
C LYS A 36 -22.74 -10.56 7.27
N GLU A 37 -23.39 -10.97 6.18
CA GLU A 37 -22.70 -11.45 4.98
C GLU A 37 -21.98 -10.31 4.27
N TYR A 38 -20.73 -10.55 3.89
CA TYR A 38 -19.99 -9.69 2.99
C TYR A 38 -19.20 -10.51 1.98
N ASN A 39 -19.04 -9.98 0.77
CA ASN A 39 -18.26 -10.61 -0.28
C ASN A 39 -16.81 -10.12 -0.19
N LYS A 40 -15.86 -11.05 -0.12
CA LYS A 40 -14.42 -10.74 -0.13
C LYS A 40 -13.74 -11.46 -1.28
N CYS A 41 -12.81 -10.78 -1.93
CA CYS A 41 -11.92 -11.40 -2.91
C CYS A 41 -10.87 -12.25 -2.19
N ASP A 42 -10.85 -13.54 -2.51
CA ASP A 42 -9.81 -14.47 -2.12
C ASP A 42 -8.70 -14.45 -3.17
N TYR A 43 -7.52 -14.02 -2.74
CA TYR A 43 -6.35 -13.82 -3.60
C TYR A 43 -5.37 -14.99 -3.43
N PRO A 44 -4.60 -15.35 -4.47
CA PRO A 44 -3.61 -16.41 -4.37
C PRO A 44 -2.49 -16.04 -3.38
N LYS A 45 -1.80 -17.05 -2.85
CA LYS A 45 -0.65 -16.87 -1.92
C LYS A 45 0.47 -16.02 -2.51
N THR A 46 0.55 -15.95 -3.84
CA THR A 46 1.45 -15.06 -4.57
C THR A 46 1.19 -13.57 -4.30
N LYS A 47 0.02 -13.18 -3.73
CA LYS A 47 -0.22 -11.82 -3.21
C LYS A 47 0.85 -11.39 -2.21
N ILE A 48 1.31 -12.32 -1.35
CA ILE A 48 2.35 -12.05 -0.35
C ILE A 48 3.64 -11.55 -1.02
N PHE A 49 4.00 -12.09 -2.19
CA PHE A 49 5.17 -11.63 -2.93
C PHE A 49 5.02 -10.18 -3.40
N SER A 50 3.84 -9.80 -3.88
CA SER A 50 3.54 -8.41 -4.27
C SER A 50 3.61 -7.45 -3.08
N THR A 51 3.10 -7.86 -1.91
CA THR A 51 3.21 -7.09 -0.67
C THR A 51 4.67 -6.92 -0.25
N ILE A 52 5.47 -7.99 -0.24
CA ILE A 52 6.90 -7.91 0.10
C ILE A 52 7.65 -7.00 -0.87
N PHE A 53 7.36 -7.11 -2.17
CA PHE A 53 7.97 -6.26 -3.19
C PHE A 53 7.66 -4.77 -2.95
N ASN A 54 6.41 -4.43 -2.63
CA ASN A 54 6.02 -3.07 -2.25
C ASN A 54 6.76 -2.57 -1.00
N ILE A 55 6.90 -3.42 0.02
CA ILE A 55 7.65 -3.07 1.24
C ILE A 55 9.12 -2.78 0.91
N ILE A 56 9.75 -3.57 0.04
CA ILE A 56 11.15 -3.36 -0.39
C ILE A 56 11.29 -2.02 -1.13
N ILE A 57 10.39 -1.72 -2.06
CA ILE A 57 10.40 -0.43 -2.79
C ILE A 57 10.28 0.73 -1.82
N VAL A 58 9.34 0.65 -0.87
CA VAL A 58 9.12 1.69 0.14
C VAL A 58 10.36 1.84 1.02
N PHE A 59 10.97 0.74 1.46
CA PHE A 59 12.19 0.77 2.26
C PHE A 59 13.34 1.44 1.50
N PHE A 60 13.54 1.08 0.22
CA PHE A 60 14.59 1.66 -0.61
C PHE A 60 14.36 3.16 -0.86
N GLY A 61 13.12 3.56 -1.16
CA GLY A 61 12.75 4.97 -1.31
C GLY A 61 12.99 5.78 -0.04
N SER A 62 12.74 5.16 1.11
CA SER A 62 12.93 5.80 2.44
C SER A 62 14.39 5.91 2.82
N PHE A 63 15.18 4.88 2.51
CA PHE A 63 16.62 4.90 2.65
C PHE A 63 17.22 6.01 1.78
N LEU A 64 16.83 6.11 0.51
CA LEU A 64 17.29 7.15 -0.39
C LEU A 64 16.88 8.54 0.11
N ALA A 65 15.62 8.72 0.52
CA ALA A 65 15.09 9.96 1.09
C ALA A 65 15.86 10.39 2.35
N TYR A 66 16.28 9.44 3.19
CA TYR A 66 17.10 9.71 4.35
C TYR A 66 18.53 10.12 3.97
N ARG A 67 19.13 9.46 2.98
CA ARG A 67 20.49 9.76 2.50
C ARG A 67 20.59 11.14 1.86
N ILE A 68 19.56 11.59 1.14
CA ILE A 68 19.53 12.93 0.52
C ILE A 68 19.10 14.03 1.51
N ARG A 69 18.64 13.68 2.72
CA ARG A 69 18.21 14.65 3.74
C ARG A 69 19.32 15.61 4.16
N SER A 70 20.59 15.21 4.06
CA SER A 70 21.74 16.06 4.35
C SER A 70 22.10 17.01 3.21
N VAL A 71 21.64 16.76 1.98
CA VAL A 71 21.85 17.62 0.79
C VAL A 71 20.73 18.68 0.72
N LYS A 72 20.34 19.19 1.90
CA LYS A 72 19.12 19.96 2.12
C LYS A 72 19.17 21.36 1.49
N ASP A 73 20.37 21.84 1.17
CA ASP A 73 20.57 23.20 0.68
C ASP A 73 20.14 23.37 -0.79
N ASP A 74 20.01 22.27 -1.56
CA ASP A 74 19.62 22.31 -2.98
C ASP A 74 18.13 21.98 -3.25
N TYR A 75 17.42 21.38 -2.28
CA TYR A 75 16.04 20.92 -2.47
C TYR A 75 15.05 21.62 -1.53
N LYS A 76 14.17 22.43 -2.10
CA LYS A 76 13.14 23.22 -1.39
C LYS A 76 12.07 22.37 -0.70
N GLU A 77 11.92 21.10 -1.09
CA GLU A 77 10.86 20.22 -0.59
C GLU A 77 11.32 19.22 0.47
N ARG A 78 10.64 19.22 1.62
CA ARG A 78 10.79 18.17 2.65
C ARG A 78 10.04 16.89 2.23
N LEU A 79 10.59 16.16 1.26
CA LEU A 79 10.09 14.85 0.80
C LEU A 79 10.01 13.79 1.91
N THR A 80 10.75 14.02 2.99
CA THR A 80 10.88 13.09 4.12
C THR A 80 9.57 12.83 4.87
N ILE A 81 8.69 13.83 5.04
CA ILE A 81 7.47 13.69 5.86
C ILE A 81 6.38 12.86 5.15
N PRO A 82 6.00 13.14 3.89
CA PRO A 82 4.99 12.35 3.19
C PRO A 82 5.41 10.89 2.99
N VAL A 83 6.70 10.65 2.74
CA VAL A 83 7.24 9.30 2.59
C VAL A 83 7.03 8.51 3.87
N TYR A 84 7.47 9.00 5.05
CA TYR A 84 7.32 8.27 6.32
C TYR A 84 5.87 7.98 6.70
N ILE A 85 4.98 8.94 6.48
CA ILE A 85 3.55 8.76 6.75
C ILE A 85 2.98 7.66 5.85
N TYR A 86 3.34 7.65 4.57
CA TYR A 86 2.91 6.61 3.62
C TYR A 86 3.39 5.21 4.03
N ILE A 87 4.63 5.06 4.49
CA ILE A 87 5.13 3.77 5.01
C ILE A 87 4.30 3.32 6.20
N TYR A 88 4.05 4.22 7.15
CA TYR A 88 3.34 3.91 8.37
C TYR A 88 1.94 3.38 8.05
N PHE A 89 1.22 4.03 7.12
CA PHE A 89 -0.10 3.57 6.70
C PHE A 89 -0.05 2.22 5.99
N ILE A 90 0.90 1.99 5.07
CA ILE A 90 1.02 0.69 4.40
C ILE A 90 1.27 -0.43 5.39
N VAL A 91 2.21 -0.24 6.32
CA VAL A 91 2.54 -1.25 7.33
C VAL A 91 1.34 -1.51 8.24
N MET A 92 0.63 -0.47 8.67
CA MET A 92 -0.57 -0.63 9.50
C MET A 92 -1.69 -1.35 8.76
N THR A 93 -1.98 -0.99 7.51
CA THR A 93 -3.01 -1.67 6.70
C THR A 93 -2.67 -3.14 6.48
N GLU A 94 -1.42 -3.48 6.16
CA GLU A 94 -1.00 -4.88 5.97
C GLU A 94 -1.07 -5.69 7.28
N LEU A 95 -0.70 -5.09 8.42
CA LEU A 95 -0.86 -5.74 9.73
C LEU A 95 -2.33 -6.00 10.07
N ILE A 96 -3.22 -5.04 9.78
CA ILE A 96 -4.67 -5.18 9.98
C ILE A 96 -5.22 -6.26 9.04
N GLU A 97 -4.86 -6.26 7.75
CA GLU A 97 -5.29 -7.28 6.78
C GLU A 97 -4.82 -8.69 7.15
N SER A 98 -3.67 -8.82 7.82
CA SER A 98 -3.14 -10.11 8.25
C SER A 98 -3.94 -10.77 9.38
N GLN A 99 -4.75 -10.01 10.12
CA GLN A 99 -5.58 -10.53 11.21
C GLN A 99 -6.94 -10.99 10.66
N LYS A 100 -7.28 -12.27 10.87
CA LYS A 100 -8.48 -12.89 10.29
C LYS A 100 -9.79 -12.43 10.93
N ASP A 101 -9.74 -11.87 12.14
CA ASP A 101 -10.91 -11.58 12.98
C ASP A 101 -11.16 -10.07 13.20
N LEU A 102 -10.51 -9.20 12.42
CA LEU A 102 -10.66 -7.75 12.58
C LEU A 102 -11.97 -7.23 11.99
N SER A 103 -12.61 -6.31 12.72
CA SER A 103 -13.82 -5.61 12.28
C SER A 103 -13.52 -4.82 11.01
N ILE A 104 -14.28 -5.08 9.95
CA ILE A 104 -14.22 -4.40 8.64
C ILE A 104 -14.23 -2.87 8.80
N ILE A 105 -14.94 -2.38 9.82
CA ILE A 105 -15.05 -0.97 10.16
C ILE A 105 -13.67 -0.34 10.41
N ILE A 106 -12.78 -1.04 11.13
CA ILE A 106 -11.43 -0.53 11.45
C ILE A 106 -10.59 -0.43 10.18
N LEU A 107 -10.68 -1.43 9.29
CA LEU A 107 -9.97 -1.43 8.00
C LEU A 107 -10.43 -0.24 7.13
N ASP A 108 -11.73 -0.01 7.05
CA ASP A 108 -12.30 1.10 6.27
C ASP A 108 -11.87 2.47 6.84
N TYR A 109 -11.84 2.63 8.16
CA TYR A 109 -11.34 3.86 8.79
C TYR A 109 -9.87 4.13 8.46
N PHE A 110 -9.01 3.12 8.54
CA PHE A 110 -7.58 3.28 8.22
C PHE A 110 -7.37 3.62 6.74
N ASN A 111 -8.09 2.95 5.83
CA ASN A 111 -8.02 3.23 4.40
C ASN A 111 -8.50 4.64 4.07
N ALA A 112 -9.63 5.06 4.65
CA ALA A 112 -10.17 6.40 4.47
C ALA A 112 -9.22 7.48 5.02
N PHE A 113 -8.70 7.28 6.24
CA PHE A 113 -7.79 8.24 6.86
C PHE A 113 -6.46 8.33 6.11
N GLY A 114 -5.89 7.20 5.69
CA GLY A 114 -4.70 7.16 4.84
C GLY A 114 -4.88 7.92 3.53
N ALA A 115 -6.04 7.78 2.87
CA ALA A 115 -6.36 8.49 1.65
C ALA A 115 -6.45 10.02 1.86
N VAL A 116 -7.04 10.47 2.98
CA VAL A 116 -7.14 11.90 3.33
C VAL A 116 -5.76 12.49 3.61
N VAL A 117 -4.93 11.78 4.38
CA VAL A 117 -3.58 12.24 4.70
C VAL A 117 -2.69 12.31 3.44
N HIS A 118 -2.85 11.35 2.52
CA HIS A 118 -2.19 11.41 1.22
C HIS A 118 -2.68 12.59 0.36
N LYS A 119 -3.98 12.89 0.40
CA LYS A 119 -4.60 14.00 -0.34
C LYS A 119 -4.44 15.37 0.31
N HIS A 120 -3.85 15.48 1.51
CA HIS A 120 -3.76 16.78 2.17
C HIS A 120 -2.97 17.74 1.25
N PRO A 121 -3.63 18.78 0.71
CA PRO A 121 -2.93 19.75 -0.10
C PRO A 121 -1.91 20.41 0.81
N ARG A 122 -0.65 20.49 0.36
CA ARG A 122 0.32 21.43 0.92
C ARG A 122 -0.18 22.84 0.60
N HIS A 123 -1.15 23.30 1.36
CA HIS A 123 -1.48 24.72 1.44
C HIS A 123 -0.69 25.29 2.61
N ASN A 124 0.30 26.11 2.25
CA ASN A 124 0.69 27.37 2.89
C ASN A 124 2.19 27.54 3.20
N HIS A 125 2.71 28.59 2.54
CA HIS A 125 3.91 29.41 2.76
C HIS A 125 5.29 28.84 2.42
#